data_AF-A0A8C2N2Y1-F1
#
_entry.id   AF-A0A8C2N2Y1-F1
#
_cell.length_a   1.000
_cell.length_b   1.000
_cell.length_c   1.000
_cell.angle_alpha   90.00
_cell.angle_beta   90.00
_cell.angle_gamma   90.00
#
_symmetry.space_group_name_H-M   'P 1'
#
loop_
_entity.id
_entity.type
_entity.pdbx_description
1 polymer ?
#
loop_
_entity_poly.entity_id
_entity_poly.type
_entity_poly.pdbx_seq_one_letter_code
_entity_poly.pdbx_strand_id
1 'polypeptide(L)'
;MMPRLLLRAWPRRRAHVLGAPSRPLSTSSGPDNEYLQHSIVPTMHYQDSLPRLPIPKLEDTMRRYLSAQKPLLDDSQFRKTEEFCKSFENGIGKELHEHLLAQDKQNKHTSYISGQGFDRHLFALHHLAVARGVTLPELYLDPAYRQINHNILSTSTLNSPAVSLGGFAPVVPDGFGIAYAVHDDWIGCNVSSYTGRNPGEFLQCVNKCLEDMFDTLEGKAIKT
;
A
#
# COMPACT_ATOMS: atom_id res chain seq x y z
N MET A 1 -21.45 -59.48 -3.38
CA MET A 1 -20.23 -60.08 -2.79
C MET A 1 -19.20 -58.96 -2.63
N MET A 2 -19.03 -58.48 -1.39
CA MET A 2 -18.06 -57.44 -1.01
C MET A 2 -16.85 -58.10 -0.32
N PRO A 3 -15.66 -57.50 -0.36
CA PRO A 3 -14.70 -57.61 0.72
C PRO A 3 -14.79 -56.35 1.60
N ARG A 4 -15.35 -56.54 2.80
CA ARG A 4 -15.22 -55.65 3.96
C ARG A 4 -13.77 -55.70 4.45
N LEU A 5 -13.11 -54.55 4.63
CA LEU A 5 -11.94 -54.44 5.50
C LEU A 5 -12.16 -53.40 6.61
N LEU A 6 -12.66 -53.93 7.73
CA LEU A 6 -12.28 -53.67 9.12
C LEU A 6 -11.87 -52.24 9.53
N LEU A 7 -12.87 -51.50 10.02
CA LEU A 7 -12.72 -50.48 11.05
C LEU A 7 -12.05 -51.09 12.29
N ARG A 8 -10.82 -50.66 12.61
CA ARG A 8 -10.22 -50.89 13.93
C ARG A 8 -10.68 -49.78 14.87
N ALA A 9 -11.52 -50.16 15.84
CA ALA A 9 -11.86 -49.33 16.98
C ALA A 9 -10.61 -49.13 17.87
N TRP A 10 -10.24 -47.89 18.12
CA TRP A 10 -9.17 -47.52 19.05
C TRP A 10 -9.76 -47.36 20.46
N PRO A 11 -9.13 -47.86 21.54
CA PRO A 11 -9.69 -47.77 22.88
C PRO A 11 -9.76 -46.32 23.38
N ARG A 12 -10.94 -45.95 23.92
CA ARG A 12 -11.08 -44.78 24.80
C ARG A 12 -10.26 -44.99 26.06
N ARG A 13 -9.21 -44.19 26.27
CA ARG A 13 -8.63 -43.94 27.60
C ARG A 13 -8.95 -42.50 28.02
N ARG A 14 -9.50 -42.36 29.22
CA ARG A 14 -9.63 -41.09 29.96
C ARG A 14 -8.33 -40.81 30.72
N ALA A 15 -8.12 -39.53 31.01
CA ALA A 15 -7.13 -38.92 31.92
C ALA A 15 -5.70 -38.85 31.32
N HIS A 16 -4.93 -37.77 31.42
CA HIS A 16 -4.91 -36.62 32.34
C HIS A 16 -4.52 -35.34 31.56
N VAL A 17 -5.06 -34.18 31.93
CA VAL A 17 -4.48 -32.88 31.54
C VAL A 17 -3.16 -32.74 32.31
N LEU A 18 -2.07 -33.10 31.66
CA LEU A 18 -0.73 -32.70 32.08
C LEU A 18 -0.46 -31.35 31.42
N GLY A 19 -0.19 -30.35 32.26
CA GLY A 19 0.04 -28.96 31.84
C GLY A 19 1.03 -28.91 30.68
N ALA A 20 0.66 -28.13 29.66
CA ALA A 20 1.59 -27.74 28.62
C ALA A 20 2.86 -27.18 29.30
N PRO A 21 4.07 -27.60 28.91
CA PRO A 21 5.26 -26.89 29.35
C PRO A 21 5.17 -25.50 28.73
N SER A 22 4.88 -24.51 29.56
CA SER A 22 5.10 -23.11 29.23
C SER A 22 6.55 -23.02 28.76
N ARG A 23 6.76 -22.76 27.46
CA ARG A 23 8.07 -22.37 26.94
C ARG A 23 8.53 -21.21 27.84
N PRO A 24 9.60 -21.36 28.64
CA PRO A 24 10.14 -20.19 29.32
C PRO A 24 10.58 -19.25 28.20
N LEU A 25 9.92 -18.09 28.10
CA LEU A 25 10.47 -16.98 27.34
C LEU A 25 11.86 -16.78 27.95
N SER A 26 12.90 -17.01 27.17
CA SER A 26 14.27 -16.80 27.60
C SER A 26 14.43 -15.32 27.92
N THR A 27 14.20 -14.92 29.17
CA THR A 27 14.60 -13.62 29.69
C THR A 27 16.08 -13.70 30.02
N SER A 28 16.91 -13.80 28.99
CA SER A 28 18.31 -13.41 29.08
C SER A 28 18.34 -11.90 29.24
N SER A 29 18.38 -11.43 30.48
CA SER A 29 18.48 -10.02 30.84
C SER A 29 19.90 -9.51 30.58
N GLY A 30 20.28 -9.39 29.31
CA GLY A 30 21.47 -8.68 28.85
C GLY A 30 21.06 -7.62 27.82
N PRO A 31 21.70 -6.45 27.79
CA PRO A 31 21.34 -5.35 26.89
C PRO A 31 21.43 -5.71 25.39
N ASP A 32 22.11 -6.81 25.06
CA ASP A 32 22.35 -7.27 23.68
C ASP A 32 21.27 -8.22 23.13
N ASN A 33 20.28 -8.64 23.93
CA ASN A 33 19.24 -9.60 23.49
C ASN A 33 17.88 -8.97 23.16
N GLU A 34 17.80 -7.64 23.09
CA GLU A 34 16.55 -6.93 22.74
C GLU A 34 16.36 -6.72 21.22
N TYR A 35 17.42 -6.88 20.42
CA TYR A 35 17.38 -6.54 19.00
C TYR A 35 17.74 -7.73 18.10
N LEU A 36 17.03 -7.87 16.99
CA LEU A 36 17.33 -8.88 15.97
C LEU A 36 18.68 -8.63 15.28
N GLN A 37 19.10 -7.37 15.19
CA GLN A 37 20.39 -6.96 14.65
C GLN A 37 20.76 -5.58 15.20
N HIS A 38 22.03 -5.39 15.54
CA HIS A 38 22.61 -4.08 15.82
C HIS A 38 23.30 -3.52 14.58
N SER A 39 22.85 -2.36 14.11
CA SER A 39 23.56 -1.60 13.08
C SER A 39 24.67 -0.79 13.72
N ILE A 40 25.85 -0.78 13.09
CA ILE A 40 26.99 0.07 13.51
C ILE A 40 26.63 1.56 13.32
N VAL A 41 25.82 1.86 12.30
CA VAL A 41 25.38 3.21 11.98
C VAL A 41 23.92 3.37 12.42
N PRO A 42 23.58 4.36 13.26
CA PRO A 42 22.19 4.65 13.62
C PRO A 42 21.32 4.85 12.37
N THR A 43 20.08 4.35 12.38
CA THR A 43 19.17 4.37 11.22
C THR A 43 19.05 5.76 10.56
N MET A 44 19.07 6.83 11.36
CA MET A 44 18.88 8.21 10.89
C MET A 44 20.20 9.00 10.76
N HIS A 45 21.36 8.36 10.84
CA HIS A 45 22.67 9.04 10.87
C HIS A 45 22.89 10.00 9.69
N TYR A 46 22.46 9.62 8.49
CA TYR A 46 22.60 10.44 7.27
C TYR A 46 21.38 11.32 6.96
N GLN A 47 20.37 11.37 7.82
CA GLN A 47 19.12 12.08 7.53
C GLN A 47 19.35 13.57 7.26
N ASP A 48 20.25 14.21 8.01
CA ASP A 48 20.57 15.63 7.86
C ASP A 48 21.33 15.96 6.56
N SER A 49 21.87 14.94 5.88
CA SER A 49 22.57 15.11 4.59
C SER A 49 21.63 15.04 3.39
N LEU A 50 20.40 14.58 3.58
CA LEU A 50 19.45 14.40 2.48
C LEU A 50 18.83 15.75 2.06
N PRO A 51 18.63 15.99 0.76
CA PRO A 51 17.94 17.19 0.29
C PRO A 51 16.50 17.20 0.82
N ARG A 52 16.07 18.37 1.29
CA ARG A 52 14.66 18.57 1.66
C ARG A 52 13.80 18.67 0.42
N LEU A 53 12.68 17.96 0.44
CA LEU A 53 11.67 18.03 -0.60
C LEU A 53 10.61 19.07 -0.22
N PRO A 54 10.26 20.00 -1.11
CA PRO A 54 9.33 21.07 -0.81
C PRO A 54 7.88 20.56 -0.75
N ILE A 55 7.03 21.27 -0.02
CA ILE A 55 5.58 21.09 -0.10
C ILE A 55 5.12 21.53 -1.51
N PRO A 56 4.36 20.70 -2.25
CA PRO A 56 3.84 21.06 -3.56
C PRO A 56 2.78 22.15 -3.45
N LYS A 57 2.62 22.96 -4.49
CA LYS A 57 1.56 23.98 -4.55
C LYS A 57 0.17 23.32 -4.44
N LEU A 58 -0.77 24.02 -3.81
CA LEU A 58 -2.14 23.51 -3.65
C LEU A 58 -2.82 23.30 -5.00
N GLU A 59 -2.62 24.20 -5.95
CA GLU A 59 -3.21 24.14 -7.30
C GLU A 59 -2.67 22.94 -8.09
N ASP A 60 -1.36 22.65 -7.95
CA ASP A 60 -0.75 21.48 -8.58
C ASP A 60 -1.31 20.18 -7.99
N THR A 61 -1.65 20.20 -6.70
CA THR A 61 -2.25 19.06 -6.00
C THR A 61 -3.67 18.80 -6.48
N MET A 62 -4.51 19.84 -6.59
CA MET A 62 -5.87 19.72 -7.13
C MET A 62 -5.86 19.23 -8.58
N ARG A 63 -4.98 19.80 -9.43
CA ARG A 63 -4.86 19.42 -10.83
C ARG A 63 -4.49 17.93 -10.99
N ARG A 64 -3.54 17.44 -10.20
CA ARG A 64 -3.10 16.04 -10.25
C ARG A 64 -4.16 15.09 -9.69
N TYR A 65 -4.81 15.48 -8.60
CA TYR A 65 -5.93 14.71 -8.03
C TYR A 65 -7.07 14.56 -9.05
N LEU A 66 -7.48 15.64 -9.70
CA LEU A 66 -8.49 15.58 -10.77
C LEU A 66 -8.03 14.74 -11.96
N SER A 67 -6.76 14.85 -12.36
CA SER A 67 -6.22 14.02 -13.44
C SER A 67 -6.28 12.52 -13.11
N ALA A 68 -6.03 12.15 -11.84
CA ALA A 68 -6.11 10.77 -11.37
C ALA A 68 -7.55 10.28 -11.20
N GLN A 69 -8.49 11.18 -10.90
CA GLN A 69 -9.93 10.85 -10.79
C GLN A 69 -10.61 10.65 -12.14
N LYS A 70 -10.16 11.36 -13.18
CA LYS A 70 -10.79 11.34 -14.50
C LYS A 70 -11.03 9.94 -15.10
N PRO A 71 -10.10 8.96 -15.03
CA PRO A 71 -10.37 7.60 -15.52
C PRO A 71 -11.24 6.75 -14.58
N LEU A 72 -11.50 7.19 -13.34
CA LEU A 72 -12.21 6.42 -12.32
C LEU A 72 -13.69 6.79 -12.18
N LEU A 73 -14.07 7.98 -12.67
CA LEU A 73 -15.38 8.59 -12.46
C LEU A 73 -16.13 8.79 -13.77
N ASP A 74 -17.46 8.76 -13.70
CA ASP A 74 -18.31 9.27 -14.79
C ASP A 74 -18.34 10.81 -14.83
N ASP A 75 -18.89 11.38 -15.90
CA ASP A 75 -18.94 12.83 -16.11
C ASP A 75 -19.67 13.60 -15.00
N SER A 76 -20.71 13.01 -14.42
CA SER A 76 -21.50 13.64 -13.34
C SER A 76 -20.72 13.65 -12.04
N GLN A 77 -20.15 12.51 -11.67
CA GLN A 77 -19.29 12.35 -10.50
C GLN A 77 -18.07 13.29 -10.60
N PHE A 78 -17.42 13.30 -11.77
CA PHE A 78 -16.24 14.12 -12.00
C PHE A 78 -16.52 15.63 -11.85
N ARG A 79 -17.65 16.12 -12.38
CA ARG A 79 -18.05 17.54 -12.20
C ARG A 79 -18.22 17.90 -10.73
N LYS A 80 -18.86 17.03 -9.95
CA LYS A 80 -19.04 17.25 -8.52
C LYS A 80 -17.70 17.27 -7.77
N THR A 81 -16.80 16.33 -8.08
CA THR A 81 -15.45 16.32 -7.52
C THR A 81 -14.67 17.58 -7.90
N GLU A 82 -14.84 18.09 -9.12
CA GLU A 82 -14.23 19.36 -9.55
C GLU A 82 -14.74 20.55 -8.75
N GLU A 83 -16.05 20.64 -8.48
CA GLU A 83 -16.65 21.65 -7.61
C GLU A 83 -16.07 21.60 -6.19
N PHE A 84 -15.94 20.40 -5.62
CA PHE A 84 -15.31 20.23 -4.30
C PHE A 84 -13.83 20.64 -4.29
N CYS A 85 -13.07 20.31 -5.34
CA CYS A 85 -11.69 20.74 -5.46
C CYS A 85 -11.60 22.27 -5.55
N LYS A 86 -12.43 22.92 -6.37
CA LYS A 86 -12.47 24.39 -6.50
C LYS A 86 -12.87 25.07 -5.19
N SER A 87 -13.85 24.51 -4.48
CA SER A 87 -14.29 25.01 -3.17
C SER A 87 -13.18 24.88 -2.12
N PHE A 88 -12.50 23.72 -2.07
CA PHE A 88 -11.39 23.48 -1.16
C PHE A 88 -10.20 24.40 -1.47
N GLU A 89 -9.79 24.50 -2.74
CA GLU A 89 -8.70 25.35 -3.21
C GLU A 89 -8.96 26.83 -2.94
N ASN A 90 -10.20 27.30 -3.09
CA ASN A 90 -10.53 28.71 -2.86
C ASN A 90 -10.93 29.06 -1.43
N GLY A 91 -11.23 28.06 -0.61
CA GLY A 91 -11.60 28.21 0.79
C GLY A 91 -10.54 27.65 1.74
N ILE A 92 -10.98 26.80 2.65
CA ILE A 92 -10.20 26.30 3.78
C ILE A 92 -8.90 25.58 3.41
N GLY A 93 -8.79 25.05 2.18
CA GLY A 93 -7.56 24.42 1.70
C GLY A 93 -6.38 25.39 1.65
N LYS A 94 -6.59 26.68 1.34
CA LYS A 94 -5.55 27.72 1.39
C LYS A 94 -5.01 27.92 2.81
N GLU A 95 -5.90 28.10 3.77
CA GLU A 95 -5.52 28.30 5.18
C GLU A 95 -4.76 27.10 5.73
N LEU A 96 -5.23 25.87 5.44
CA LEU A 96 -4.54 24.64 5.83
C LEU A 96 -3.15 24.54 5.16
N HIS A 97 -3.05 24.90 3.89
CA HIS A 97 -1.78 24.87 3.16
C HIS A 97 -0.79 25.90 3.71
N GLU A 98 -1.22 27.13 4.02
CA GLU A 98 -0.39 28.16 4.67
C GLU A 98 0.11 27.70 6.04
N HIS A 99 -0.74 27.05 6.83
CA HIS A 99 -0.33 26.45 8.10
C HIS A 99 0.69 25.34 7.92
N LEU A 100 0.51 24.47 6.91
CA LEU A 100 1.46 23.41 6.59
C LEU A 100 2.83 23.98 6.20
N LEU A 101 2.85 25.04 5.38
CA LEU A 101 4.08 25.77 5.02
C LEU A 101 4.76 26.41 6.24
N ALA A 102 3.98 27.00 7.15
CA ALA A 102 4.50 27.57 8.38
C ALA A 102 5.13 26.49 9.28
N GLN A 103 4.51 25.31 9.38
CA GLN A 103 5.05 24.16 10.11
C GLN A 103 6.33 23.62 9.46
N ASP A 104 6.39 23.50 8.13
CA ASP A 104 7.60 23.09 7.41
C ASP A 104 8.79 24.02 7.68
N LYS A 105 8.54 25.34 7.66
CA LYS A 105 9.57 26.35 7.94
C LYS A 105 10.17 26.22 9.35
N GLN A 106 9.38 25.76 10.31
CA GLN A 106 9.80 25.53 11.69
C GLN A 106 10.49 24.16 11.88
N ASN A 107 10.17 23.16 11.05
CA ASN A 107 10.63 21.78 11.21
C ASN A 107 11.59 21.33 10.10
N LYS A 108 12.76 21.97 10.04
CA LYS A 108 13.77 21.74 8.98
C LYS A 108 14.39 20.34 8.95
N HIS A 109 14.19 19.54 10.00
CA HIS A 109 14.65 18.15 10.08
C HIS A 109 13.69 17.15 9.40
N THR A 110 12.56 17.63 8.86
CA THR A 110 11.56 16.79 8.17
C THR A 110 11.55 17.08 6.67
N SER A 111 11.11 16.10 5.88
CA SER A 111 10.91 16.23 4.43
C SER A 111 9.50 15.78 4.07
N TYR A 112 8.89 16.43 3.08
CA TYR A 112 7.64 15.99 2.48
C TYR A 112 7.91 15.02 1.32
N ILE A 113 7.01 14.08 1.02
CA ILE A 113 7.21 13.18 -0.12
C ILE A 113 7.20 13.99 -1.43
N SER A 114 7.96 13.51 -2.42
CA SER A 114 8.28 14.15 -3.69
C SER A 114 7.15 15.02 -4.25
N GLY A 115 7.51 16.22 -4.70
CA GLY A 115 6.59 17.23 -5.24
C GLY A 115 5.87 16.85 -6.53
N GLN A 116 5.74 15.56 -6.84
CA GLN A 116 5.03 15.00 -7.99
C GLN A 116 3.72 14.28 -7.62
N GLY A 117 3.50 13.91 -6.35
CA GLY A 117 2.25 13.28 -5.89
C GLY A 117 1.21 14.27 -5.36
N PHE A 118 -0.04 13.82 -5.22
CA PHE A 118 -1.11 14.57 -4.52
C PHE A 118 -1.50 13.93 -3.18
N ASP A 119 -1.38 12.60 -3.06
CA ASP A 119 -1.92 11.80 -1.95
C ASP A 119 -1.42 12.24 -0.59
N ARG A 120 -0.09 12.38 -0.45
CA ARG A 120 0.54 12.74 0.82
C ARG A 120 0.26 14.18 1.23
N HIS A 121 0.09 15.07 0.25
CA HIS A 121 -0.29 16.46 0.53
C HIS A 121 -1.75 16.53 0.99
N LEU A 122 -2.68 15.88 0.28
CA LEU A 122 -4.08 15.80 0.71
C LEU A 122 -4.23 15.12 2.07
N PHE A 123 -3.46 14.06 2.33
CA PHE A 123 -3.38 13.38 3.62
C PHE A 123 -2.91 14.32 4.73
N ALA A 124 -1.83 15.08 4.51
CA ALA A 124 -1.34 16.04 5.49
C ALA A 124 -2.38 17.15 5.79
N LEU A 125 -3.02 17.70 4.76
CA LEU A 125 -4.08 18.71 4.92
C LEU A 125 -5.31 18.15 5.64
N HIS A 126 -5.70 16.91 5.37
CA HIS A 126 -6.77 16.21 6.09
C HIS A 126 -6.44 16.10 7.59
N HIS A 127 -5.25 15.58 7.92
CA HIS A 127 -4.82 15.44 9.31
C HIS A 127 -4.70 16.79 10.02
N LEU A 128 -4.25 17.82 9.32
CA LEU A 128 -4.17 19.17 9.87
C LEU A 128 -5.55 19.76 10.14
N ALA A 129 -6.54 19.53 9.26
CA ALA A 129 -7.92 19.95 9.48
C ALA A 129 -8.48 19.30 10.76
N VAL A 130 -8.30 17.98 10.91
CA VAL A 130 -8.72 17.23 12.09
C VAL A 130 -8.02 17.74 13.35
N ALA A 131 -6.70 17.90 13.31
CA ALA A 131 -5.90 18.35 14.46
C ALA A 131 -6.29 19.76 14.94
N ARG A 132 -6.82 20.60 14.04
CA ARG A 132 -7.26 21.97 14.35
C ARG A 132 -8.75 22.05 14.69
N GLY A 133 -9.48 20.93 14.70
CA GLY A 133 -10.92 20.91 14.96
C GLY A 133 -11.75 21.61 13.88
N VAL A 134 -11.22 21.72 12.66
CA VAL A 134 -11.94 22.27 11.52
C VAL A 134 -12.94 21.23 11.01
N THR A 135 -14.17 21.66 10.70
CA THR A 135 -15.16 20.78 10.04
C THR A 135 -14.57 20.21 8.77
N LEU A 136 -14.66 18.89 8.60
CA LEU A 136 -13.98 18.21 7.50
C LEU A 136 -14.49 18.71 6.14
N PRO A 137 -13.60 19.21 5.25
CA PRO A 137 -13.99 19.70 3.94
C PRO A 137 -14.70 18.64 3.09
N GLU A 138 -15.66 19.07 2.27
CA GLU A 138 -16.49 18.18 1.43
C GLU A 138 -15.65 17.30 0.47
N LEU A 139 -14.49 17.80 0.04
CA LEU A 139 -13.51 17.05 -0.73
C LEU A 139 -13.17 15.69 -0.10
N TYR A 140 -13.04 15.62 1.22
CA TYR A 140 -12.70 14.40 1.95
C TYR A 140 -13.91 13.50 2.26
N LEU A 141 -15.12 14.05 2.11
CA LEU A 141 -16.38 13.33 2.25
C LEU A 141 -16.87 12.77 0.90
N ASP A 142 -16.30 13.26 -0.20
CA ASP A 142 -16.58 12.79 -1.56
C ASP A 142 -16.34 11.27 -1.68
N PRO A 143 -17.34 10.48 -2.13
CA PRO A 143 -17.13 9.07 -2.46
C PRO A 143 -15.94 8.83 -3.38
N ALA A 144 -15.63 9.75 -4.30
CA ALA A 144 -14.45 9.65 -5.16
C ALA A 144 -13.14 9.67 -4.37
N TYR A 145 -13.05 10.47 -3.30
CA TYR A 145 -11.88 10.49 -2.42
C TYR A 145 -11.71 9.15 -1.69
N ARG A 146 -12.82 8.53 -1.25
CA ARG A 146 -12.76 7.18 -0.67
C ARG A 146 -12.31 6.15 -1.70
N GLN A 147 -12.86 6.19 -2.91
CA GLN A 147 -12.58 5.23 -3.97
C GLN A 147 -11.11 5.25 -4.39
N ILE A 148 -10.53 6.43 -4.62
CA ILE A 148 -9.12 6.52 -5.05
C ILE A 148 -8.13 6.08 -3.96
N ASN A 149 -8.53 6.17 -2.68
CA ASN A 149 -7.75 5.64 -1.56
C ASN A 149 -8.00 4.14 -1.28
N HIS A 150 -8.94 3.51 -1.99
CA HIS A 150 -9.27 2.10 -1.86
C HIS A 150 -8.45 1.27 -2.87
N ASN A 151 -7.21 0.99 -2.50
CA ASN A 151 -6.19 0.39 -3.38
C ASN A 151 -6.41 -1.12 -3.59
N ILE A 152 -7.28 -1.49 -4.53
CA ILE A 152 -7.54 -2.89 -4.91
C ILE A 152 -6.27 -3.56 -5.47
N LEU A 153 -5.49 -2.84 -6.27
CA LEU A 153 -4.20 -3.34 -6.78
C LEU A 153 -3.08 -2.62 -6.03
N SER A 154 -2.59 -3.21 -4.96
CA SER A 154 -1.42 -2.69 -4.25
C SER A 154 -0.18 -3.40 -4.75
N THR A 155 0.78 -2.64 -5.29
CA THR A 155 1.97 -3.19 -5.95
C THR A 155 3.26 -2.69 -5.32
N SER A 156 4.30 -3.52 -5.35
CA SER A 156 5.65 -3.13 -4.94
C SER A 156 6.69 -3.92 -5.73
N THR A 157 7.81 -3.27 -6.04
CA THR A 157 8.95 -3.90 -6.72
C THR A 157 10.17 -3.90 -5.82
N LEU A 158 11.00 -4.95 -5.95
CA LEU A 158 12.25 -5.05 -5.23
C LEU A 158 13.29 -5.75 -6.10
N ASN A 159 14.27 -4.99 -6.58
CA ASN A 159 15.35 -5.49 -7.42
C ASN A 159 16.65 -5.52 -6.60
N SER A 160 17.08 -6.72 -6.22
CA SER A 160 18.37 -6.94 -5.55
C SER A 160 18.82 -8.38 -5.78
N PRO A 161 20.12 -8.63 -6.06
CA PRO A 161 20.64 -10.00 -6.16
C PRO A 161 20.53 -10.77 -4.83
N ALA A 162 20.35 -10.06 -3.70
CA ALA A 162 20.15 -10.67 -2.39
C ALA A 162 18.70 -11.10 -2.12
N VAL A 163 17.76 -10.79 -3.01
CA VAL A 163 16.33 -11.05 -2.80
C VAL A 163 15.86 -12.12 -3.78
N SER A 164 15.42 -13.26 -3.25
CA SER A 164 14.83 -14.33 -4.08
C SER A 164 13.34 -14.10 -4.34
N LEU A 165 12.60 -13.60 -3.36
CA LEU A 165 11.17 -13.32 -3.44
C LEU A 165 10.76 -12.32 -2.36
N GLY A 166 9.80 -11.46 -2.67
CA GLY A 166 9.10 -10.61 -1.70
C GLY A 166 7.60 -10.91 -1.70
N GLY A 167 6.89 -10.43 -0.69
CA GLY A 167 5.44 -10.59 -0.62
C GLY A 167 4.84 -9.76 0.50
N PHE A 168 3.60 -9.32 0.30
CA PHE A 168 2.79 -8.63 1.29
C PHE A 168 1.31 -8.97 1.04
N ALA A 169 0.48 -8.88 2.07
CA ALA A 169 -0.97 -9.11 1.97
C ALA A 169 -1.67 -7.92 1.29
N PRO A 170 -2.90 -8.09 0.77
CA PRO A 170 -3.68 -6.96 0.26
C PRO A 170 -3.94 -5.90 1.34
N VAL A 171 -4.00 -4.64 0.92
CA VAL A 171 -4.27 -3.50 1.82
C VAL A 171 -5.76 -3.21 2.01
N VAL A 172 -6.63 -3.90 1.26
CA VAL A 172 -8.09 -3.85 1.38
C VAL A 172 -8.68 -5.27 1.27
N PRO A 173 -9.85 -5.57 1.88
CA PRO A 173 -10.41 -6.92 1.94
C PRO A 173 -10.69 -7.58 0.57
N ASP A 174 -10.98 -6.79 -0.44
CA ASP A 174 -11.26 -7.20 -1.82
C ASP A 174 -10.08 -6.90 -2.77
N GLY A 175 -8.86 -6.76 -2.25
CA GLY A 175 -7.69 -6.39 -3.03
C GLY A 175 -6.72 -7.54 -3.32
N PHE A 176 -5.65 -7.19 -4.01
CA PHE A 176 -4.45 -7.97 -4.25
C PHE A 176 -3.22 -7.25 -3.68
N GLY A 177 -2.30 -8.03 -3.09
CA GLY A 177 -0.94 -7.60 -2.82
C GLY A 177 0.00 -8.20 -3.87
N ILE A 178 0.64 -7.37 -4.68
CA ILE A 178 1.40 -7.79 -5.85
C ILE A 178 2.87 -7.37 -5.67
N ALA A 179 3.72 -8.32 -5.30
CA ALA A 179 5.16 -8.12 -5.31
C ALA A 179 5.73 -8.62 -6.65
N TYR A 180 6.49 -7.79 -7.35
CA TYR A 180 7.07 -8.17 -8.64
C TYR A 180 8.54 -7.77 -8.75
N ALA A 181 9.24 -8.39 -9.70
CA ALA A 181 10.60 -8.04 -10.07
C ALA A 181 10.79 -8.30 -11.57
N VAL A 182 11.35 -7.32 -12.28
CA VAL A 182 11.79 -7.47 -13.67
C VAL A 182 13.29 -7.72 -13.66
N HIS A 183 13.70 -8.90 -14.09
CA HIS A 183 15.09 -9.30 -14.26
C HIS A 183 15.48 -9.23 -15.75
N ASP A 184 16.76 -9.45 -16.06
CA ASP A 184 17.29 -9.35 -17.42
C ASP A 184 16.56 -10.29 -18.40
N ASP A 185 16.28 -11.53 -17.97
CA ASP A 185 15.72 -12.58 -18.84
C ASP A 185 14.31 -13.06 -18.43
N TRP A 186 13.74 -12.54 -17.33
CA TRP A 186 12.45 -13.01 -16.82
C TRP A 186 11.77 -12.01 -15.90
N ILE A 187 10.45 -12.17 -15.72
CA ILE A 187 9.63 -11.36 -14.81
C ILE A 187 9.05 -12.27 -13.73
N GLY A 188 9.29 -11.94 -12.47
CA GLY A 188 8.73 -12.61 -11.30
C GLY A 188 7.53 -11.86 -10.75
N CYS A 189 6.48 -12.59 -10.35
CA CYS A 189 5.29 -12.03 -9.72
C CYS A 189 4.80 -12.94 -8.58
N ASN A 190 4.60 -12.37 -7.40
CA ASN A 190 4.03 -13.03 -6.23
C ASN A 190 2.78 -12.27 -5.80
N VAL A 191 1.63 -12.96 -5.85
CA VAL A 191 0.31 -12.35 -5.66
C VAL A 191 -0.37 -12.97 -4.45
N SER A 192 -0.83 -12.12 -3.54
CA SER A 192 -1.66 -12.49 -2.40
C SER A 192 -3.08 -11.94 -2.57
N SER A 193 -4.05 -12.63 -1.97
CA SER A 193 -5.42 -12.15 -1.87
C SER A 193 -6.10 -12.66 -0.59
N TYR A 194 -7.18 -12.01 -0.19
CA TYR A 194 -8.16 -12.60 0.74
C TYR A 194 -9.21 -13.40 -0.05
N THR A 195 -10.21 -13.96 0.65
CA THR A 195 -11.23 -14.86 0.08
C THR A 195 -12.08 -14.23 -1.02
N GLY A 196 -12.15 -12.89 -1.10
CA GLY A 196 -12.94 -12.18 -2.11
C GLY A 196 -12.33 -12.14 -3.52
N ARG A 197 -11.13 -12.70 -3.73
CA ARG A 197 -10.38 -12.64 -4.99
C ARG A 197 -9.61 -13.93 -5.25
N ASN A 198 -9.35 -14.21 -6.53
CA ASN A 198 -8.63 -15.40 -6.98
C ASN A 198 -7.23 -15.03 -7.50
N PRO A 199 -6.15 -15.31 -6.75
CA PRO A 199 -4.79 -14.94 -7.14
C PRO A 199 -4.26 -15.84 -8.25
N GLY A 200 -4.73 -17.10 -8.34
CA GLY A 200 -4.32 -18.03 -9.40
C GLY A 200 -4.86 -17.60 -10.77
N GLU A 201 -6.13 -17.23 -10.84
CA GLU A 201 -6.74 -16.68 -12.07
C GLU A 201 -6.11 -15.34 -12.45
N PHE A 202 -5.87 -14.46 -11.48
CA PHE A 202 -5.16 -13.20 -11.74
C PHE A 202 -3.77 -13.43 -12.34
N LEU A 203 -2.99 -14.37 -11.79
CA LEU A 203 -1.67 -14.72 -12.34
C LEU A 203 -1.74 -15.32 -13.75
N GLN A 204 -2.78 -16.13 -14.05
CA GLN A 204 -3.00 -16.63 -15.41
C GLN A 204 -3.27 -15.49 -16.39
N CYS A 205 -4.08 -14.51 -16.00
CA CYS A 205 -4.31 -13.31 -16.81
C CYS A 205 -3.02 -12.50 -17.00
N VAL A 206 -2.24 -12.29 -15.94
CA VAL A 206 -0.93 -11.60 -16.04
C VAL A 206 0.00 -12.32 -17.02
N ASN A 207 0.10 -13.64 -16.95
CA ASN A 207 0.92 -14.41 -17.88
C ASN A 207 0.45 -14.24 -19.33
N LYS A 208 -0.87 -14.38 -19.58
CA LYS A 208 -1.44 -14.19 -20.92
C LYS A 208 -1.20 -12.78 -21.45
N CYS A 209 -1.38 -11.75 -20.62
CA CYS A 209 -1.11 -10.37 -21.00
C CYS A 209 0.36 -10.14 -21.34
N LEU A 210 1.29 -10.74 -20.59
CA LEU A 210 2.72 -10.68 -20.92
C LEU A 210 3.00 -11.38 -22.25
N GLU A 211 2.48 -12.60 -22.47
CA GLU A 211 2.61 -13.30 -23.75
C GLU A 211 2.11 -12.45 -24.93
N ASP A 212 0.94 -11.81 -24.79
CA ASP A 212 0.37 -10.95 -25.84
C ASP A 212 1.21 -9.68 -26.10
N MET A 213 1.77 -9.08 -25.04
CA MET A 213 2.69 -7.94 -25.18
C MET A 213 3.97 -8.35 -25.93
N PHE A 214 4.56 -9.50 -25.58
CA PHE A 214 5.77 -10.01 -26.25
C PHE A 214 5.48 -10.43 -27.70
N ASP A 215 4.37 -11.12 -27.97
CA ASP A 215 3.96 -11.45 -29.33
C ASP A 215 3.78 -10.17 -30.17
N THR A 216 3.19 -9.11 -29.61
CA THR A 216 3.04 -7.81 -30.29
C THR A 216 4.40 -7.17 -30.60
N LEU A 217 5.33 -7.17 -29.64
CA LEU A 217 6.68 -6.63 -29.83
C LEU A 217 7.49 -7.39 -30.89
N GLU A 218 7.20 -8.68 -31.06
CA GLU A 218 7.79 -9.54 -32.09
C GLU A 218 7.06 -9.47 -33.45
N GLY A 219 6.01 -8.64 -33.56
CA GLY A 219 5.23 -8.48 -34.79
C GLY A 219 4.29 -9.65 -35.11
N LYS A 220 3.99 -10.50 -34.12
CA LYS A 220 3.00 -11.59 -34.25
C LYS A 220 1.59 -11.07 -34.00
N ALA A 221 0.60 -11.78 -34.53
CA ALA A 221 -0.80 -11.52 -34.22
C ALA A 221 -1.14 -12.01 -32.81
N ILE A 222 -1.95 -11.23 -32.08
CA ILE A 222 -2.45 -11.61 -30.76
C ILE A 222 -3.37 -12.82 -30.90
N LYS A 223 -3.15 -13.83 -30.06
CA LYS A 223 -3.96 -15.06 -30.01
C LYS A 223 -5.30 -14.73 -29.33
N THR A 224 -6.38 -14.83 -30.11
CA THR A 224 -7.78 -14.67 -29.65
C THR A 224 -8.36 -15.99 -29.16
#